data_AF-A0A352A2W9-F1
#
_entry.id   AF-A0A352A2W9-F1
#
_cell.length_a   1.000
_cell.length_b   1.000
_cell.length_c   1.000
_cell.angle_alpha   90.00
_cell.angle_beta   90.00
_cell.angle_gamma   90.00
#
_symmetry.space_group_name_H-M   'P 1'
#
loop_
_entity.id
_entity.type
_entity.pdbx_description
1 polymer ?
#
loop_
_entity_poly.entity_id
_entity_poly.type
_entity_poly.pdbx_seq_one_letter_code
_entity_poly.pdbx_strand_id
1 'polypeptide(L)'
;MNYYQRIQKSIDYIEDSLDTDIKVEDAARIAFMSVSVFHRMFFAIVGYLPKEYIRLRRISLSADEIKAGNSRIIDIAMKYAYDSADSFSRAFKSVTGFLPSKYSESTKDYNFERIDIMDKYFEVQDKEMLEKYPDIKVLKEIQPMRVAYYCYYGENPENGAFSVMNNWLLKNNIDLNNSNYRIFGYNAPDSELSKEGYGYEVCITIPDDMNVVEDKLVKVKNLEGGLYAVIAVERDECFGDNIVKGWDRLQKWLEGSKYAYGGRQWLEEHLGFSEQAEHIGGVDLYMPIMLKNELNVEEIEVFVDKMTVVSYTQKGKNAQHKACKYIFDWAVKNSIKLSDEKTRVFAFYNFEQIGKPDFFYTIYLSIDENMSVNDENLRKSIFDGGLYLKRNVKYKNNAYSWFDFINSVEKSRKYSFGRHQFMEEYLIDRPEINNETEIVQHMPIAIV
;
A
#
# COMPACT_ATOMS: atom_id res chain seq x y z
N MET A 1 8.37 12.64 -11.42
CA MET A 1 7.21 12.10 -12.18
C MET A 1 7.25 10.57 -12.22
N ASN A 2 6.18 9.90 -11.79
CA ASN A 2 6.10 8.43 -11.70
C ASN A 2 5.88 7.75 -13.07
N TYR A 3 5.93 6.41 -13.12
CA TYR A 3 5.75 5.65 -14.37
C TYR A 3 4.42 5.91 -15.06
N TYR A 4 3.31 5.97 -14.31
CA TYR A 4 1.98 6.22 -14.87
C TYR A 4 1.88 7.59 -15.53
N GLN A 5 2.40 8.64 -14.88
CA GLN A 5 2.44 9.99 -15.42
C GLN A 5 3.35 10.09 -16.65
N ARG A 6 4.48 9.39 -16.66
CA ARG A 6 5.37 9.30 -17.85
C ARG A 6 4.67 8.67 -19.04
N ILE A 7 3.97 7.55 -18.82
CA ILE A 7 3.19 6.89 -19.86
C ILE A 7 2.00 7.76 -20.28
N GLN A 8 1.28 8.40 -19.36
CA GLN A 8 0.20 9.32 -19.69
C GLN A 8 0.67 10.42 -20.64
N LYS A 9 1.79 11.10 -20.33
CA LYS A 9 2.35 12.13 -21.22
C LYS A 9 2.68 11.60 -22.62
N SER A 10 3.15 10.35 -22.71
CA SER A 10 3.40 9.73 -24.02
C SER A 10 2.11 9.44 -24.79
N ILE A 11 1.03 9.08 -24.11
CA ILE A 11 -0.30 8.91 -24.69
C ILE A 11 -0.84 10.26 -25.17
N ASP A 12 -0.71 11.30 -24.36
CA ASP A 12 -1.15 12.66 -24.71
C ASP A 12 -0.48 13.13 -26.01
N TYR A 13 0.85 12.96 -26.11
CA TYR A 13 1.59 13.23 -27.34
C TYR A 13 1.10 12.41 -28.54
N ILE A 14 0.85 11.11 -28.34
CA ILE A 14 0.34 10.23 -29.39
C ILE A 14 -1.02 10.71 -29.89
N GLU A 15 -1.94 11.03 -28.97
CA GLU A 15 -3.29 11.50 -29.28
C GLU A 15 -3.27 12.84 -30.03
N ASP A 16 -2.41 13.77 -29.62
CA ASP A 16 -2.22 15.06 -30.26
C ASP A 16 -1.56 14.97 -31.65
N SER A 17 -1.00 13.81 -31.99
CA SER A 17 -0.23 13.58 -33.24
C SER A 17 -0.87 12.53 -34.16
N LEU A 18 -2.11 12.08 -33.91
CA LEU A 18 -2.72 10.96 -34.65
C LEU A 18 -2.87 11.20 -36.17
N ASP A 19 -2.84 12.45 -36.61
CA ASP A 19 -2.93 12.88 -38.01
C ASP A 19 -1.57 13.12 -38.70
N THR A 20 -0.46 12.85 -38.00
CA THR A 20 0.90 13.02 -38.53
C THR A 20 1.70 11.72 -38.41
N ASP A 21 2.93 11.69 -38.94
CA ASP A 21 3.81 10.53 -38.74
C ASP A 21 4.34 10.50 -37.29
N ILE A 22 4.01 9.45 -36.54
CA ILE A 22 4.40 9.31 -35.13
C ILE A 22 5.59 8.34 -35.05
N LYS A 23 6.70 8.84 -34.52
CA LYS A 23 7.85 8.00 -34.16
C LYS A 23 7.72 7.59 -32.70
N VAL A 24 7.74 6.27 -32.46
CA VAL A 24 7.64 5.70 -31.10
C VAL A 24 8.81 6.16 -30.23
N GLU A 25 9.96 6.45 -30.85
CA GLU A 25 11.15 7.01 -30.24
C GLU A 25 10.90 8.38 -29.60
N ASP A 26 10.01 9.19 -30.18
CA ASP A 26 9.66 10.50 -29.64
C ASP A 26 8.75 10.35 -28.41
N ALA A 27 7.78 9.43 -28.46
CA ALA A 27 6.96 9.07 -27.30
C ALA A 27 7.79 8.50 -26.14
N ALA A 28 8.77 7.63 -26.44
CA ALA A 28 9.71 7.09 -25.45
C ALA A 28 10.57 8.20 -24.82
N ARG A 29 11.04 9.16 -25.62
CA ARG A 29 11.80 10.31 -25.14
C ARG A 29 10.98 11.19 -24.20
N ILE A 30 9.72 11.45 -24.53
CA ILE A 30 8.78 12.20 -23.67
C ILE A 30 8.54 11.48 -22.34
N ALA A 31 8.51 10.14 -22.35
CA ALA A 31 8.42 9.33 -21.15
C ALA A 31 9.74 9.23 -20.34
N PHE A 32 10.84 9.82 -20.84
CA PHE A 32 12.20 9.67 -20.29
C PHE A 32 12.63 8.20 -20.16
N MET A 33 12.39 7.42 -21.22
CA MET A 33 12.70 5.99 -21.28
C MET A 33 13.47 5.65 -22.55
N SER A 34 14.31 4.62 -22.48
CA SER A 34 14.77 3.96 -23.69
C SER A 34 13.59 3.33 -24.43
N VAL A 35 13.72 3.12 -25.74
CA VAL A 35 12.63 2.55 -26.56
C VAL A 35 12.22 1.15 -26.06
N SER A 36 13.19 0.32 -25.64
CA SER A 36 12.93 -1.01 -25.08
C SER A 36 12.10 -0.93 -23.79
N VAL A 37 12.51 -0.09 -22.84
CA VAL A 37 11.79 0.12 -21.57
C VAL A 37 10.39 0.66 -21.85
N PHE A 38 10.29 1.65 -22.74
CA PHE A 38 9.03 2.26 -23.10
C PHE A 38 8.02 1.25 -23.65
N HIS A 39 8.44 0.40 -24.59
CA HIS A 39 7.56 -0.64 -25.16
C HIS A 39 6.98 -1.56 -24.09
N ARG A 40 7.83 -2.03 -23.16
CA ARG A 40 7.41 -2.96 -22.11
C ARG A 40 6.51 -2.29 -21.07
N MET A 41 6.87 -1.08 -20.63
CA MET A 41 6.08 -0.30 -19.67
C MET A 41 4.74 0.12 -20.26
N PHE A 42 4.73 0.59 -21.51
CA PHE A 42 3.50 0.95 -22.21
C PHE A 42 2.59 -0.26 -22.36
N PHE A 43 3.11 -1.43 -22.77
CA PHE A 43 2.31 -2.65 -22.82
C PHE A 43 1.76 -3.07 -21.45
N ALA A 44 2.59 -3.03 -20.40
CA ALA A 44 2.18 -3.42 -19.05
C ALA A 44 1.09 -2.51 -18.45
N ILE A 45 1.15 -1.20 -18.71
CA ILE A 45 0.23 -0.20 -18.14
C ILE A 45 -1.02 0.00 -19.04
N VAL A 46 -0.80 0.10 -20.35
CA VAL A 46 -1.85 0.44 -21.32
C VAL A 46 -2.57 -0.83 -21.81
N GLY A 47 -1.89 -1.97 -21.84
CA GLY A 47 -2.42 -3.25 -22.35
C GLY A 47 -2.23 -3.46 -23.86
N TYR A 48 -1.61 -2.51 -24.55
CA TYR A 48 -1.39 -2.52 -26.00
C TYR A 48 0.04 -2.14 -26.33
N LEU A 49 0.58 -2.60 -27.45
CA LEU A 49 1.85 -2.05 -27.95
C LEU A 49 1.62 -0.62 -28.48
N PRO A 50 2.61 0.29 -28.39
CA PRO A 50 2.45 1.68 -28.85
C PRO A 50 1.91 1.80 -30.28
N LYS A 51 2.48 1.05 -31.24
CA LYS A 51 2.03 1.05 -32.64
C LYS A 51 0.61 0.49 -32.82
N GLU A 52 0.24 -0.47 -31.99
CA GLU A 52 -1.11 -1.02 -32.01
C GLU A 52 -2.13 -0.02 -31.47
N TYR A 53 -1.83 0.64 -30.35
CA TYR A 53 -2.63 1.72 -29.80
C TYR A 53 -2.87 2.84 -30.82
N ILE A 54 -1.80 3.33 -31.46
CA ILE A 54 -1.87 4.35 -32.54
C ILE A 54 -2.81 3.88 -33.65
N ARG A 55 -2.65 2.64 -34.12
CA ARG A 55 -3.48 2.07 -35.18
C ARG A 55 -4.95 2.01 -34.77
N LEU A 56 -5.27 1.50 -33.58
CA LEU A 56 -6.65 1.37 -33.11
C LEU A 56 -7.33 2.73 -32.97
N ARG A 57 -6.63 3.74 -32.43
CA ARG A 57 -7.12 5.12 -32.30
C ARG A 57 -7.36 5.77 -33.66
N ARG A 58 -6.41 5.67 -34.60
CA ARG A 58 -6.59 6.17 -35.97
C ARG A 58 -7.79 5.55 -36.67
N ILE A 59 -7.96 4.23 -36.56
CA ILE A 59 -9.12 3.54 -37.15
C ILE A 59 -10.43 4.00 -36.49
N SER A 60 -10.45 4.21 -35.16
CA SER A 60 -11.64 4.73 -34.47
C SER A 60 -12.05 6.09 -35.01
N LEU A 61 -11.12 7.05 -35.08
CA LEU A 61 -11.41 8.39 -35.60
C LEU A 61 -11.80 8.36 -37.09
N SER A 62 -11.16 7.48 -37.88
CA SER A 62 -11.53 7.28 -39.27
C SER A 62 -12.94 6.70 -39.42
N ALA A 63 -13.35 5.81 -38.53
CA ALA A 63 -14.67 5.19 -38.54
C ALA A 63 -15.77 6.24 -38.32
N ASP A 64 -15.57 7.16 -37.36
CA ASP A 64 -16.47 8.28 -37.10
C ASP A 64 -16.59 9.20 -38.32
N GLU A 65 -15.46 9.54 -38.96
CA GLU A 65 -15.45 10.39 -40.16
C GLU A 65 -16.12 9.73 -41.37
N ILE A 66 -15.95 8.41 -41.54
CA ILE A 66 -16.65 7.63 -42.60
C ILE A 66 -18.16 7.62 -42.35
N LYS A 67 -18.60 7.48 -41.08
CA LYS A 67 -20.03 7.51 -40.71
C LYS A 67 -20.65 8.88 -40.92
N ALA A 68 -19.88 9.96 -40.68
CA ALA A 68 -20.31 11.32 -40.97
C ALA A 68 -20.51 11.58 -42.47
N GLY A 69 -19.85 10.82 -43.35
CA GLY A 69 -20.12 10.80 -44.80
C GLY A 69 -19.57 11.98 -45.61
N ASN A 70 -18.76 12.85 -45.01
CA ASN A 70 -18.32 14.12 -45.62
C ASN A 70 -16.94 14.07 -46.29
N SER A 71 -16.20 12.98 -46.16
CA SER A 71 -14.80 12.86 -46.63
C SER A 71 -14.61 11.64 -47.53
N ARG A 72 -13.74 11.74 -48.55
CA ARG A 72 -13.39 10.58 -49.38
C ARG A 72 -12.45 9.66 -48.61
N ILE A 73 -12.57 8.36 -48.82
CA ILE A 73 -11.74 7.34 -48.13
C ILE A 73 -10.23 7.59 -48.28
N ILE A 74 -9.78 8.05 -49.44
CA ILE A 74 -8.36 8.40 -49.66
C ILE A 74 -7.93 9.60 -48.81
N ASP A 75 -8.78 10.62 -48.64
CA ASP A 75 -8.46 11.81 -47.85
C ASP A 75 -8.37 11.42 -46.36
N ILE A 76 -9.26 10.56 -45.88
CA ILE A 76 -9.23 10.00 -44.52
C ILE A 76 -7.95 9.17 -44.30
N ALA A 77 -7.59 8.32 -45.27
CA ALA A 77 -6.37 7.52 -45.19
C ALA A 77 -5.10 8.40 -45.08
N MET A 78 -4.99 9.44 -45.91
CA MET A 78 -3.86 10.38 -45.87
C MET A 78 -3.84 11.19 -44.57
N LYS A 79 -5.00 11.66 -44.12
CA LYS A 79 -5.16 12.41 -42.87
C LYS A 79 -4.65 11.63 -41.66
N TYR A 80 -4.92 10.32 -41.58
CA TYR A 80 -4.42 9.49 -40.48
C TYR A 80 -3.09 8.77 -40.81
N ALA A 81 -2.26 9.41 -41.65
CA ALA A 81 -0.90 9.02 -41.98
C ALA A 81 -0.76 7.55 -42.43
N TYR A 82 -1.64 7.10 -43.32
CA TYR A 82 -1.45 5.86 -44.09
C TYR A 82 -0.88 6.18 -45.47
N ASP A 83 0.10 5.39 -45.92
CA ASP A 83 0.77 5.61 -47.23
C ASP A 83 -0.14 5.45 -48.45
N SER A 84 -1.28 4.76 -48.31
CA SER A 84 -2.22 4.50 -49.40
C SER A 84 -3.62 4.15 -48.90
N ALA A 85 -4.64 4.31 -49.75
CA ALA A 85 -5.98 3.81 -49.45
C ALA A 85 -6.04 2.28 -49.28
N ASP A 86 -5.15 1.53 -49.92
CA ASP A 86 -5.10 0.06 -49.82
C ASP A 86 -4.50 -0.41 -48.49
N SER A 87 -3.45 0.25 -47.99
CA SER A 87 -2.90 -0.02 -46.66
C SER A 87 -3.93 0.33 -45.57
N PHE A 88 -4.58 1.49 -45.71
CA PHE A 88 -5.69 1.88 -44.83
C PHE A 88 -6.84 0.87 -44.86
N SER A 89 -7.33 0.49 -46.04
CA SER A 89 -8.48 -0.44 -46.17
C SER A 89 -8.21 -1.80 -45.54
N ARG A 90 -6.97 -2.31 -45.64
CA ARG A 90 -6.56 -3.56 -44.98
C ARG A 90 -6.56 -3.43 -43.46
N ALA A 91 -5.98 -2.36 -42.92
CA ALA A 91 -5.96 -2.10 -41.49
C ALA A 91 -7.38 -1.89 -40.94
N PHE A 92 -8.18 -1.07 -41.61
CA PHE A 92 -9.57 -0.79 -41.25
C PHE A 92 -10.42 -2.06 -41.24
N LYS A 93 -10.30 -2.91 -42.25
CA LYS A 93 -11.01 -4.19 -42.29
C LYS A 93 -10.54 -5.16 -41.20
N SER A 94 -9.24 -5.20 -40.92
CA SER A 94 -8.70 -6.05 -39.84
C SER A 94 -9.24 -5.68 -38.47
N VAL A 95 -9.54 -4.41 -38.25
CA VAL A 95 -10.00 -3.88 -36.95
C VAL A 95 -11.52 -3.88 -36.84
N THR A 96 -12.22 -3.41 -37.88
CA THR A 96 -13.69 -3.24 -37.85
C THR A 96 -14.47 -4.43 -38.42
N GLY A 97 -13.81 -5.27 -39.22
CA GLY A 97 -14.43 -6.35 -40.01
C GLY A 97 -15.00 -5.91 -41.36
N PHE A 98 -15.01 -4.62 -41.70
CA PHE A 98 -15.61 -4.09 -42.93
C PHE A 98 -14.60 -3.34 -43.79
N LEU A 99 -14.83 -3.30 -45.10
CA LEU A 99 -14.12 -2.34 -45.94
C LEU A 99 -14.64 -0.92 -45.66
N PRO A 100 -13.80 0.12 -45.72
CA PRO A 100 -14.22 1.50 -45.49
C PRO A 100 -15.46 1.91 -46.31
N SER A 101 -15.51 1.51 -47.59
CA SER A 101 -16.63 1.82 -48.50
C SER A 101 -17.97 1.18 -48.12
N LYS A 102 -17.96 0.12 -47.32
CA LYS A 102 -19.16 -0.57 -46.83
C LYS A 102 -19.50 -0.21 -45.37
N TYR A 103 -18.60 0.50 -44.70
CA TYR A 103 -18.72 0.76 -43.29
C TYR A 103 -19.74 1.87 -42.99
N SER A 104 -19.85 2.88 -43.87
CA SER A 104 -20.84 3.96 -43.77
C SER A 104 -22.29 3.45 -43.70
N GLU A 105 -22.60 2.39 -44.45
CA GLU A 105 -23.92 1.75 -44.47
C GLU A 105 -24.10 0.67 -43.39
N SER A 106 -23.04 0.36 -42.64
CA SER A 106 -23.11 -0.67 -41.60
C SER A 106 -23.84 -0.13 -40.36
N THR A 107 -24.52 -1.03 -39.62
CA THR A 107 -25.12 -0.70 -38.32
C THR A 107 -24.13 -0.80 -37.16
N LYS A 108 -22.87 -1.18 -37.45
CA LYS A 108 -21.82 -1.30 -36.43
C LYS A 108 -21.07 0.01 -36.30
N ASP A 109 -20.84 0.40 -35.06
CA ASP A 109 -19.97 1.52 -34.70
C ASP A 109 -18.79 0.97 -33.92
N TYR A 110 -17.61 1.04 -34.55
CA TYR A 110 -16.33 0.76 -33.94
C TYR A 110 -15.85 2.02 -33.24
N ASN A 111 -15.72 1.93 -31.93
CA ASN A 111 -15.12 2.95 -31.09
C ASN A 111 -14.03 2.30 -30.25
N PHE A 112 -12.81 2.83 -30.34
CA PHE A 112 -11.71 2.52 -29.44
C PHE A 112 -11.31 3.80 -28.76
N GLU A 113 -11.76 3.99 -27.53
CA GLU A 113 -11.60 5.23 -26.79
C GLU A 113 -10.14 5.53 -26.45
N ARG A 114 -9.83 6.82 -26.27
CA ARG A 114 -8.54 7.24 -25.72
C ARG A 114 -8.41 6.62 -24.33
N ILE A 115 -7.27 6.00 -24.07
CA ILE A 115 -6.96 5.49 -22.74
C ILE A 115 -6.43 6.63 -21.89
N ASP A 116 -7.07 6.86 -20.73
CA ASP A 116 -6.57 7.72 -19.67
C ASP A 116 -6.07 6.84 -18.52
N ILE A 117 -4.75 6.75 -18.39
CA ILE A 117 -4.06 5.97 -17.35
C ILE A 117 -4.25 6.62 -15.99
N MET A 118 -4.37 7.95 -15.93
CA MET A 118 -4.60 8.63 -14.68
C MET A 118 -5.99 8.30 -14.14
N ASP A 119 -7.02 8.31 -14.99
CA ASP A 119 -8.38 7.89 -14.60
C ASP A 119 -8.47 6.39 -14.30
N LYS A 120 -7.83 5.55 -15.11
CA LYS A 120 -7.85 4.09 -14.93
C LYS A 120 -7.27 3.66 -13.59
N TYR A 121 -6.14 4.23 -13.18
CA TYR A 121 -5.39 3.75 -12.01
C TYR A 121 -5.53 4.64 -10.77
N PHE A 122 -5.91 5.91 -10.90
CA PHE A 122 -5.98 6.83 -9.78
C PHE A 122 -7.40 7.28 -9.46
N GLU A 123 -7.66 7.49 -8.18
CA GLU A 123 -8.89 8.10 -7.69
C GLU A 123 -8.92 9.59 -7.99
N VAL A 124 -10.10 10.08 -8.37
CA VAL A 124 -10.37 11.51 -8.44
C VAL A 124 -10.46 12.04 -7.02
N GLN A 125 -9.55 12.94 -6.67
CA GLN A 125 -9.52 13.59 -5.38
C GLN A 125 -10.50 14.76 -5.33
N ASP A 126 -10.94 15.10 -4.12
CA ASP A 126 -11.73 16.30 -3.88
C ASP A 126 -10.99 17.53 -4.40
N LYS A 127 -11.72 18.46 -5.03
CA LYS A 127 -11.13 19.60 -5.73
C LYS A 127 -10.22 20.44 -4.84
N GLU A 128 -10.64 20.72 -3.61
CA GLU A 128 -9.84 21.46 -2.63
C GLU A 128 -8.54 20.73 -2.28
N MET A 129 -8.60 19.41 -2.11
CA MET A 129 -7.42 18.58 -1.83
C MET A 129 -6.45 18.60 -3.02
N LEU A 130 -6.98 18.50 -4.24
CA LEU A 130 -6.17 18.54 -5.46
C LEU A 130 -5.51 19.91 -5.68
N GLU A 131 -6.19 21.01 -5.36
CA GLU A 131 -5.61 22.36 -5.43
C GLU A 131 -4.47 22.56 -4.43
N LYS A 132 -4.62 22.04 -3.21
CA LYS A 132 -3.61 22.17 -2.14
C LYS A 132 -2.45 21.17 -2.28
N TYR A 133 -2.72 19.97 -2.81
CA TYR A 133 -1.77 18.87 -2.95
C TYR A 133 -1.82 18.25 -4.36
N PRO A 134 -1.46 19.01 -5.41
CA PRO A 134 -1.56 18.54 -6.80
C PRO A 134 -0.63 17.37 -7.13
N ASP A 135 0.43 17.22 -6.34
CA ASP A 135 1.50 16.24 -6.45
C ASP A 135 1.19 14.89 -5.77
N ILE A 136 0.24 14.87 -4.84
CA ILE A 136 -0.22 13.63 -4.20
C ILE A 136 -1.31 13.01 -5.07
N LYS A 137 -1.21 11.72 -5.36
CA LYS A 137 -2.21 10.95 -6.11
C LYS A 137 -2.64 9.73 -5.30
N VAL A 138 -3.91 9.33 -5.42
CA VAL A 138 -4.40 8.12 -4.76
C VAL A 138 -4.49 7.02 -5.81
N LEU A 139 -3.65 6.00 -5.69
CA LEU A 139 -3.63 4.84 -6.57
C LEU A 139 -4.66 3.83 -6.08
N LYS A 140 -5.64 3.52 -6.93
CA LYS A 140 -6.82 2.68 -6.65
C LYS A 140 -6.45 1.32 -6.10
N GLU A 141 -5.48 0.68 -6.74
CA GLU A 141 -5.03 -0.64 -6.34
C GLU A 141 -3.61 -0.94 -6.87
N ILE A 142 -2.71 -1.27 -5.95
CA ILE A 142 -1.52 -2.07 -6.25
C ILE A 142 -1.95 -3.53 -6.12
N GLN A 143 -1.66 -4.36 -7.13
CA GLN A 143 -1.91 -5.80 -7.04
C GLN A 143 -0.93 -6.45 -6.05
N PRO A 144 -1.29 -7.56 -5.37
CA PRO A 144 -0.33 -8.32 -4.57
C PRO A 144 0.89 -8.71 -5.41
N MET A 145 2.08 -8.60 -4.82
CA MET A 145 3.34 -8.81 -5.53
C MET A 145 4.16 -9.89 -4.86
N ARG A 146 4.56 -10.90 -5.63
CA ARG A 146 5.61 -11.83 -5.21
C ARG A 146 6.96 -11.13 -5.31
N VAL A 147 7.74 -11.15 -4.23
CA VAL A 147 9.02 -10.43 -4.16
C VAL A 147 10.15 -11.32 -3.65
N ALA A 148 11.34 -11.16 -4.25
CA ALA A 148 12.61 -11.54 -3.64
C ALA A 148 13.04 -10.44 -2.68
N TYR A 149 13.48 -10.77 -1.47
CA TYR A 149 13.82 -9.76 -0.48
C TYR A 149 15.00 -10.13 0.41
N TYR A 150 15.64 -9.11 0.97
CA TYR A 150 16.61 -9.22 2.04
C TYR A 150 16.48 -8.05 3.01
N CYS A 151 16.57 -8.36 4.31
CA CYS A 151 16.53 -7.38 5.38
C CYS A 151 17.90 -7.30 6.05
N TYR A 152 18.44 -6.10 6.17
CA TYR A 152 19.71 -5.82 6.83
C TYR A 152 19.50 -4.95 8.07
N TYR A 153 20.25 -5.22 9.14
CA TYR A 153 20.26 -4.41 10.37
C TYR A 153 21.68 -3.91 10.62
N GLY A 154 21.83 -2.63 10.93
CA GLY A 154 23.14 -2.05 11.26
C GLY A 154 23.18 -0.53 11.12
N GLU A 155 24.40 0.01 11.06
CA GLU A 155 24.66 1.40 10.70
C GLU A 155 24.52 1.55 9.17
N ASN A 156 23.61 2.42 8.72
CA ASN A 156 23.20 2.60 7.30
C ASN A 156 22.59 1.32 6.67
N PRO A 157 21.46 0.84 7.21
CA PRO A 157 20.90 -0.45 6.80
C PRO A 157 20.41 -0.49 5.35
N GLU A 158 20.03 0.65 4.76
CA GLU A 158 19.70 0.79 3.34
C GLU A 158 20.85 0.29 2.48
N ASN A 159 22.06 0.80 2.72
CA ASN A 159 23.25 0.43 1.96
C ASN A 159 23.57 -1.07 2.11
N GLY A 160 23.41 -1.61 3.33
CA GLY A 160 23.61 -3.04 3.59
C GLY A 160 22.61 -3.91 2.83
N ALA A 161 21.33 -3.55 2.86
CA ALA A 161 20.27 -4.27 2.16
C ALA A 161 20.44 -4.19 0.63
N PHE A 162 20.67 -3.00 0.09
CA PHE A 162 20.93 -2.80 -1.34
C PHE A 162 22.19 -3.53 -1.81
N SER A 163 23.26 -3.55 -1.02
CA SER A 163 24.48 -4.27 -1.39
C SER A 163 24.23 -5.76 -1.62
N VAL A 164 23.47 -6.41 -0.72
CA VAL A 164 23.12 -7.83 -0.87
C VAL A 164 22.22 -8.06 -2.08
N MET A 165 21.17 -7.23 -2.23
CA MET A 165 20.23 -7.39 -3.34
C MET A 165 20.87 -7.10 -4.70
N ASN A 166 21.75 -6.10 -4.80
CA ASN A 166 22.50 -5.80 -6.03
C ASN A 166 23.43 -6.94 -6.42
N ASN A 167 24.15 -7.51 -5.45
CA ASN A 167 24.98 -8.69 -5.70
C ASN A 167 24.15 -9.88 -6.17
N TRP A 168 22.96 -10.08 -5.60
CA TRP A 168 22.04 -11.13 -6.03
C TRP A 168 21.54 -10.90 -7.46
N LEU A 169 21.18 -9.67 -7.83
CA LEU A 169 20.79 -9.32 -9.21
C LEU A 169 21.90 -9.64 -10.21
N LEU A 170 23.12 -9.18 -9.93
CA LEU A 170 24.29 -9.39 -10.80
C LEU A 170 24.62 -10.88 -10.94
N LYS A 171 24.63 -11.63 -9.83
CA LYS A 171 24.90 -13.08 -9.82
C LYS A 171 23.90 -13.88 -10.65
N ASN A 172 22.63 -13.45 -10.67
CA ASN A 172 21.56 -14.14 -11.40
C ASN A 172 21.31 -13.56 -12.81
N ASN A 173 22.16 -12.63 -13.29
CA ASN A 173 22.00 -11.94 -14.58
C ASN A 173 20.62 -11.27 -14.74
N ILE A 174 20.11 -10.70 -13.65
CA ILE A 174 18.81 -10.01 -13.62
C ILE A 174 19.04 -8.54 -14.00
N ASP A 175 18.68 -8.20 -15.24
CA ASP A 175 18.82 -6.83 -15.76
C ASP A 175 17.60 -5.98 -15.37
N LEU A 176 17.79 -5.03 -14.46
CA LEU A 176 16.76 -4.08 -14.03
C LEU A 176 16.31 -3.14 -15.14
N ASN A 177 17.19 -2.80 -16.08
CA ASN A 177 16.89 -1.88 -17.18
C ASN A 177 16.11 -2.58 -18.30
N ASN A 178 16.26 -3.90 -18.46
CA ASN A 178 15.53 -4.69 -19.46
C ASN A 178 14.41 -5.58 -18.91
N SER A 179 14.01 -5.40 -17.65
CA SER A 179 12.92 -6.14 -17.00
C SER A 179 11.81 -5.25 -16.46
N ASN A 180 10.68 -5.85 -16.08
CA ASN A 180 9.55 -5.13 -15.45
C ASN A 180 9.63 -5.23 -13.92
N TYR A 181 10.83 -5.48 -13.37
CA TYR A 181 11.00 -5.60 -11.93
C TYR A 181 10.89 -4.23 -11.27
N ARG A 182 10.07 -4.14 -10.24
CA ARG A 182 9.95 -2.98 -9.36
C ARG A 182 10.78 -3.24 -8.11
N ILE A 183 11.44 -2.20 -7.62
CA ILE A 183 12.28 -2.28 -6.42
C ILE A 183 11.64 -1.42 -5.35
N PHE A 184 11.30 -2.05 -4.24
CA PHE A 184 10.76 -1.39 -3.07
C PHE A 184 11.75 -1.47 -1.91
N GLY A 185 11.77 -0.45 -1.08
CA GLY A 185 12.46 -0.42 0.18
C GLY A 185 11.54 0.07 1.29
N TYR A 186 11.79 -0.36 2.52
CA TYR A 186 11.15 0.20 3.71
C TYR A 186 11.91 -0.19 4.98
N ASN A 187 11.75 0.63 6.03
CA ASN A 187 12.25 0.30 7.35
C ASN A 187 11.61 -1.00 7.85
N ALA A 188 12.46 -1.94 8.29
CA ALA A 188 12.01 -3.23 8.78
C ALA A 188 10.98 -3.02 9.92
N PRO A 189 9.85 -3.74 9.95
CA PRO A 189 8.82 -3.53 10.97
C PRO A 189 9.33 -3.72 12.41
N ASP A 190 10.39 -4.49 12.58
CA ASP A 190 11.07 -4.80 13.83
C ASP A 190 12.39 -4.03 14.01
N SER A 191 12.64 -3.01 13.20
CA SER A 191 13.88 -2.23 13.19
C SER A 191 14.28 -1.64 14.55
N GLU A 192 13.34 -1.46 15.48
CA GLU A 192 13.63 -1.03 16.86
C GLU A 192 14.17 -2.16 17.78
N LEU A 193 14.26 -3.41 17.30
CA LEU A 193 14.62 -4.59 18.09
C LEU A 193 16.12 -4.88 18.18
N SER A 194 16.98 -4.24 17.37
CA SER A 194 18.43 -4.50 17.41
C SER A 194 19.17 -3.55 18.37
N LYS A 195 20.32 -3.98 18.93
CA LYS A 195 21.26 -3.11 19.66
C LYS A 195 22.26 -2.43 18.71
N GLU A 196 22.15 -2.67 17.41
CA GLU A 196 23.18 -2.42 16.38
C GLU A 196 22.73 -1.39 15.33
N GLY A 197 21.55 -0.76 15.49
CA GLY A 197 20.95 0.17 14.53
C GLY A 197 19.50 -0.18 14.22
N TYR A 198 18.96 0.40 13.15
CA TYR A 198 17.64 0.06 12.62
C TYR A 198 17.78 -0.93 11.44
N GLY A 199 16.67 -1.52 11.02
CA GLY A 199 16.60 -2.46 9.91
C GLY A 199 15.99 -1.83 8.67
N TYR A 200 16.45 -2.23 7.49
CA TYR A 200 15.87 -1.85 6.21
C TYR A 200 15.75 -3.09 5.32
N GLU A 201 14.63 -3.21 4.63
CA GLU A 201 14.36 -4.33 3.74
C GLU A 201 14.22 -3.83 2.31
N VAL A 202 14.92 -4.49 1.39
CA VAL A 202 14.76 -4.28 -0.05
C VAL A 202 14.03 -5.46 -0.65
N CYS A 203 12.98 -5.17 -1.41
CA CYS A 203 12.12 -6.12 -2.11
C CYS A 203 12.20 -5.87 -3.62
N ILE A 204 12.36 -6.92 -4.42
CA ILE A 204 12.33 -6.86 -5.87
C ILE A 204 11.21 -7.76 -6.35
N THR A 205 10.26 -7.23 -7.13
CA THR A 205 9.18 -8.05 -7.69
C THR A 205 9.73 -9.14 -8.59
N ILE A 206 9.22 -10.35 -8.47
CA ILE A 206 9.63 -11.50 -9.27
C ILE A 206 8.41 -12.22 -9.87
N PRO A 207 8.52 -12.75 -11.10
CA PRO A 207 7.54 -13.63 -11.71
C PRO A 207 7.28 -14.88 -10.86
N ASP A 208 6.10 -15.47 -11.02
CA ASP A 208 5.71 -16.67 -10.26
C ASP A 208 6.60 -17.88 -10.58
N ASP A 209 7.14 -17.96 -11.79
CA ASP A 209 8.01 -19.04 -12.26
C ASP A 209 9.50 -18.84 -11.92
N MET A 210 9.90 -17.69 -11.37
CA MET A 210 11.28 -17.46 -10.94
C MET A 210 11.60 -18.21 -9.63
N ASN A 211 12.58 -19.11 -9.68
CA ASN A 211 13.08 -19.83 -8.52
C ASN A 211 14.19 -19.03 -7.80
N VAL A 212 13.94 -18.64 -6.56
CA VAL A 212 14.89 -17.90 -5.69
C VAL A 212 15.33 -18.74 -4.48
N VAL A 213 14.72 -19.92 -4.28
CA VAL A 213 14.85 -20.73 -3.06
C VAL A 213 16.27 -21.27 -2.86
N GLU A 214 17.12 -21.22 -3.89
CA GLU A 214 18.51 -21.70 -3.83
C GLU A 214 19.52 -20.67 -3.30
N ASP A 215 19.12 -19.42 -3.04
CA ASP A 215 20.02 -18.42 -2.46
C ASP A 215 20.13 -18.52 -0.93
N LYS A 216 21.31 -18.25 -0.39
CA LYS A 216 21.60 -18.38 1.05
C LYS A 216 21.03 -17.22 1.87
N LEU A 217 20.88 -16.05 1.27
CA LEU A 217 20.49 -14.82 1.96
C LEU A 217 19.11 -14.34 1.50
N VAL A 218 18.89 -14.31 0.19
CA VAL A 218 17.67 -13.75 -0.39
C VAL A 218 16.51 -14.73 -0.23
N LYS A 219 15.38 -14.22 0.28
CA LYS A 219 14.16 -14.99 0.55
C LYS A 219 13.02 -14.51 -0.35
N VAL A 220 11.90 -15.22 -0.32
CA VAL A 220 10.68 -14.86 -1.06
C VAL A 220 9.52 -14.63 -0.11
N LYS A 221 8.73 -13.60 -0.39
CA LYS A 221 7.43 -13.37 0.26
C LYS A 221 6.45 -12.71 -0.71
N ASN A 222 5.21 -12.55 -0.25
CA ASN A 222 4.20 -11.75 -0.95
C ASN A 222 4.02 -10.44 -0.20
N LEU A 223 4.14 -9.32 -0.91
CA LEU A 223 3.66 -8.03 -0.45
C LEU A 223 2.18 -7.91 -0.77
N GLU A 224 1.38 -7.55 0.22
CA GLU A 224 -0.02 -7.26 0.02
C GLU A 224 -0.19 -6.02 -0.85
N GLY A 225 -1.12 -6.11 -1.80
CA GLY A 225 -1.57 -4.99 -2.60
C GLY A 225 -2.64 -4.16 -1.90
N GLY A 226 -3.05 -3.06 -2.50
CA GLY A 226 -4.21 -2.27 -2.03
C GLY A 226 -4.16 -0.80 -2.42
N LEU A 227 -4.91 0.01 -1.67
CA LEU A 227 -5.06 1.44 -1.87
C LEU A 227 -3.90 2.22 -1.25
N TYR A 228 -3.29 3.13 -2.02
CA TYR A 228 -2.13 3.92 -1.61
C TYR A 228 -2.25 5.39 -2.00
N ALA A 229 -1.84 6.29 -1.11
CA ALA A 229 -1.48 7.65 -1.50
C ALA A 229 -0.02 7.67 -1.93
N VAL A 230 0.27 8.33 -3.04
CA VAL A 230 1.57 8.30 -3.72
C VAL A 230 2.06 9.72 -3.97
N ILE A 231 3.32 9.98 -3.64
CA ILE A 231 4.03 11.21 -4.00
C ILE A 231 5.39 10.84 -4.60
N ALA A 232 5.78 11.54 -5.67
CA ALA A 232 7.06 11.34 -6.32
C ALA A 232 8.12 12.29 -5.74
N VAL A 233 9.28 11.76 -5.36
CA VAL A 233 10.45 12.51 -4.91
C VAL A 233 11.54 12.40 -5.96
N GLU A 234 11.89 13.53 -6.56
CA GLU A 234 12.95 13.60 -7.55
C GLU A 234 14.32 13.60 -6.88
N ARG A 235 15.33 13.06 -7.57
CA ARG A 235 16.68 13.00 -7.04
C ARG A 235 17.40 14.31 -7.23
N ASP A 236 17.94 14.84 -6.15
CA ASP A 236 18.79 16.03 -6.11
C ASP A 236 19.86 15.91 -5.01
N GLU A 237 20.58 17.00 -4.73
CA GLU A 237 21.63 17.03 -3.69
C GLU A 237 21.09 16.78 -2.27
N CYS A 238 19.81 17.04 -2.03
CA CYS A 238 19.14 16.91 -0.72
C CYS A 238 18.16 15.73 -0.69
N PHE A 239 18.45 14.68 -1.47
CA PHE A 239 17.49 13.60 -1.74
C PHE A 239 16.90 12.95 -0.49
N GLY A 240 17.73 12.65 0.52
CA GLY A 240 17.27 12.09 1.79
C GLY A 240 16.31 13.02 2.55
N ASP A 241 16.64 14.32 2.64
CA ASP A 241 15.77 15.31 3.28
C ASP A 241 14.44 15.47 2.52
N ASN A 242 14.47 15.34 1.19
CA ASN A 242 13.28 15.44 0.36
C ASN A 242 12.38 14.21 0.50
N ILE A 243 12.91 13.02 0.77
CA ILE A 243 12.12 11.84 1.15
C ILE A 243 11.37 12.13 2.47
N VAL A 244 12.05 12.65 3.48
CA VAL A 244 11.44 13.01 4.77
C VAL A 244 10.32 14.05 4.59
N LYS A 245 10.58 15.10 3.79
CA LYS A 245 9.56 16.11 3.46
C LYS A 245 8.38 15.51 2.69
N GLY A 246 8.62 14.52 1.83
CA GLY A 246 7.57 13.79 1.11
C GLY A 246 6.63 13.06 2.06
N TRP A 247 7.18 12.37 3.07
CA TRP A 247 6.39 11.70 4.11
C TRP A 247 5.60 12.69 4.97
N ASP A 248 6.21 13.79 5.43
CA ASP A 248 5.52 14.87 6.18
C ASP A 248 4.38 15.49 5.35
N ARG A 249 4.59 15.67 4.05
CA ARG A 249 3.59 16.21 3.14
C ARG A 249 2.40 15.26 2.96
N LEU A 250 2.65 13.96 2.81
CA LEU A 250 1.58 12.94 2.78
C LEU A 250 0.80 12.91 4.10
N GLN A 251 1.46 13.05 5.25
CA GLN A 251 0.80 13.10 6.56
C GLN A 251 -0.15 14.30 6.66
N LYS A 252 0.31 15.50 6.28
CA LYS A 252 -0.53 16.71 6.26
C LYS A 252 -1.71 16.59 5.29
N TRP A 253 -1.52 15.91 4.16
CA TRP A 253 -2.61 15.62 3.24
C TRP A 253 -3.64 14.67 3.86
N LEU A 254 -3.18 13.63 4.55
CA LEU A 254 -4.05 12.62 5.17
C LEU A 254 -5.02 13.25 6.17
N GLU A 255 -4.56 14.19 6.98
CA GLU A 255 -5.35 14.91 7.99
C GLU A 255 -6.63 15.54 7.40
N GLY A 256 -6.49 16.23 6.25
CA GLY A 256 -7.60 16.89 5.55
C GLY A 256 -8.36 16.00 4.57
N SER A 257 -7.81 14.85 4.22
CA SER A 257 -8.41 13.94 3.24
C SER A 257 -9.59 13.13 3.81
N LYS A 258 -10.34 12.47 2.93
CA LYS A 258 -11.35 11.44 3.29
C LYS A 258 -10.74 10.10 3.74
N TYR A 259 -9.41 9.99 3.78
CA TYR A 259 -8.67 8.76 4.04
C TYR A 259 -8.01 8.74 5.42
N ALA A 260 -7.70 7.54 5.87
CA ALA A 260 -6.97 7.20 7.07
C ALA A 260 -5.78 6.29 6.71
N TYR A 261 -4.87 6.04 7.65
CA TYR A 261 -3.81 5.05 7.45
C TYR A 261 -4.40 3.66 7.23
N GLY A 262 -3.95 2.97 6.20
CA GLY A 262 -4.27 1.57 5.96
C GLY A 262 -3.27 0.66 6.66
N GLY A 263 -3.69 -0.54 7.08
CA GLY A 263 -2.85 -1.52 7.76
C GLY A 263 -1.86 -2.29 6.88
N ARG A 264 -1.46 -1.75 5.72
CA ARG A 264 -0.54 -2.40 4.76
C ARG A 264 0.89 -1.86 4.92
N GLN A 265 1.84 -2.47 4.21
CA GLN A 265 3.23 -2.04 4.26
C GLN A 265 3.41 -0.68 3.57
N TRP A 266 4.15 0.21 4.21
CA TRP A 266 4.65 1.45 3.61
C TRP A 266 5.80 1.12 2.67
N LEU A 267 5.82 1.72 1.49
CA LEU A 267 6.79 1.38 0.45
C LEU A 267 7.47 2.63 -0.09
N GLU A 268 8.78 2.52 -0.31
CA GLU A 268 9.58 3.44 -1.10
C GLU A 268 9.93 2.72 -2.40
N GLU A 269 9.31 3.07 -3.52
CA GLU A 269 9.70 2.50 -4.81
C GLU A 269 10.90 3.26 -5.36
N HIS A 270 12.03 2.58 -5.46
CA HIS A 270 13.27 3.14 -5.97
C HIS A 270 13.25 3.09 -7.49
N LEU A 271 13.41 4.26 -8.12
CA LEU A 271 13.32 4.40 -9.57
C LEU A 271 14.72 4.62 -10.17
N GLY A 272 15.01 3.95 -11.29
CA GLY A 272 16.21 4.19 -12.09
C GLY A 272 17.51 3.64 -11.48
N PHE A 273 18.16 2.73 -12.22
CA PHE A 273 19.38 2.06 -11.80
C PHE A 273 20.44 2.04 -12.91
N SER A 274 21.71 2.14 -12.52
CA SER A 274 22.83 1.97 -13.44
C SER A 274 22.96 0.50 -13.89
N GLU A 275 23.82 0.23 -14.88
CA GLU A 275 24.15 -1.14 -15.28
C GLU A 275 24.81 -1.95 -14.16
N GLN A 276 25.41 -1.26 -13.18
CA GLN A 276 26.00 -1.84 -11.97
C GLN A 276 24.99 -1.99 -10.83
N ALA A 277 23.68 -1.86 -11.13
CA ALA A 277 22.57 -1.88 -10.17
C ALA A 277 22.64 -0.79 -9.09
N GLU A 278 23.33 0.33 -9.34
CA GLU A 278 23.35 1.46 -8.41
C GLU A 278 22.12 2.33 -8.60
N HIS A 279 21.47 2.75 -7.51
CA HIS A 279 20.32 3.63 -7.56
C HIS A 279 20.74 5.04 -7.99
N ILE A 280 20.17 5.53 -9.09
CA ILE A 280 20.53 6.82 -9.69
C ILE A 280 19.32 7.73 -9.93
N GLY A 281 18.09 7.25 -9.77
CA GLY A 281 16.88 8.06 -9.93
C GLY A 281 16.23 8.45 -8.61
N GLY A 282 14.98 8.89 -8.71
CA GLY A 282 14.16 9.29 -7.57
C GLY A 282 13.50 8.11 -6.85
N VAL A 283 12.56 8.43 -5.97
CA VAL A 283 11.73 7.46 -5.24
C VAL A 283 10.27 7.89 -5.30
N ASP A 284 9.36 6.96 -5.50
CA ASP A 284 7.93 7.18 -5.25
C ASP A 284 7.60 6.65 -3.84
N LEU A 285 6.99 7.49 -3.00
CA LEU A 285 6.59 7.12 -1.64
C LEU A 285 5.13 6.69 -1.64
N TYR A 286 4.86 5.50 -1.11
CA TYR A 286 3.54 4.89 -1.06
C TYR A 286 3.08 4.77 0.39
N MET A 287 2.17 5.66 0.78
CA MET A 287 1.48 5.62 2.07
C MET A 287 0.23 4.72 1.96
N PRO A 288 0.15 3.62 2.71
CA PRO A 288 -1.02 2.76 2.70
C PRO A 288 -2.20 3.52 3.31
N ILE A 289 -3.34 3.49 2.64
CA ILE A 289 -4.54 4.20 3.08
C ILE A 289 -5.79 3.33 3.04
N MET A 290 -6.81 3.77 3.75
CA MET A 290 -8.18 3.25 3.72
C MET A 290 -9.18 4.41 3.84
N LEU A 291 -10.44 4.21 3.48
CA LEU A 291 -11.44 5.27 3.65
C LEU A 291 -11.76 5.47 5.14
N LYS A 292 -11.95 6.72 5.59
CA LYS A 292 -12.34 7.01 6.98
C LYS A 292 -13.67 6.35 7.37
N ASN A 293 -14.60 6.18 6.43
CA ASN A 293 -15.87 5.52 6.71
C ASN A 293 -15.75 3.99 6.87
N GLU A 294 -14.67 3.36 6.40
CA GLU A 294 -14.35 1.96 6.72
C GLU A 294 -13.90 1.81 8.19
N LEU A 295 -13.58 2.92 8.86
CA LEU A 295 -13.37 3.02 10.30
C LEU A 295 -14.64 3.44 11.05
N ASN A 296 -15.85 3.41 10.44
CA ASN A 296 -17.11 3.63 11.16
C ASN A 296 -17.34 2.50 12.16
N VAL A 297 -16.57 2.54 13.24
CA VAL A 297 -16.74 1.70 14.40
C VAL A 297 -17.66 2.47 15.32
N GLU A 298 -18.88 1.99 15.47
CA GLU A 298 -19.83 2.56 16.41
C GLU A 298 -19.21 2.57 17.81
N GLU A 299 -19.08 3.75 18.41
CA GLU A 299 -18.61 3.92 19.78
C GLU A 299 -19.80 3.68 20.72
N ILE A 300 -19.73 2.59 21.48
CA ILE A 300 -20.82 2.17 22.36
C ILE A 300 -20.42 2.43 23.81
N GLU A 301 -21.25 3.17 24.55
CA GLU A 301 -21.10 3.30 26.00
C GLU A 301 -21.31 1.92 26.65
N VAL A 302 -20.33 1.50 27.45
CA VAL A 302 -20.38 0.23 28.17
C VAL A 302 -19.88 0.43 29.59
N PHE A 303 -20.58 -0.19 30.55
CA PHE A 303 -20.06 -0.35 31.90
C PHE A 303 -19.38 -1.71 31.99
N VAL A 304 -18.09 -1.71 32.31
CA VAL A 304 -17.32 -2.92 32.57
C VAL A 304 -17.39 -3.22 34.06
N ASP A 305 -17.98 -4.35 34.44
CA ASP A 305 -18.01 -4.79 35.83
C ASP A 305 -16.61 -5.15 36.34
N LYS A 306 -16.45 -5.06 37.65
CA LYS A 306 -15.24 -5.55 38.31
C LYS A 306 -15.07 -7.06 38.06
N MET A 307 -13.84 -7.51 37.86
CA MET A 307 -13.55 -8.93 37.64
C MET A 307 -12.26 -9.36 38.31
N THR A 308 -12.20 -10.62 38.71
CA THR A 308 -10.95 -11.21 39.21
C THR A 308 -10.05 -11.52 38.02
N VAL A 309 -8.84 -10.99 38.06
CA VAL A 309 -7.85 -11.18 37.00
C VAL A 309 -6.56 -11.75 37.56
N VAL A 310 -5.86 -12.49 36.72
CA VAL A 310 -4.44 -12.70 36.85
C VAL A 310 -3.71 -11.81 35.85
N SER A 311 -2.64 -11.15 36.28
CA SER A 311 -1.86 -10.25 35.44
C SER A 311 -0.39 -10.63 35.43
N TYR A 312 0.25 -10.44 34.29
CA TYR A 312 1.69 -10.53 34.12
C TYR A 312 2.21 -9.29 33.39
N THR A 313 3.24 -8.65 33.97
CA THR A 313 3.85 -7.45 33.39
C THR A 313 5.26 -7.78 32.92
N GLN A 314 5.56 -7.46 31.67
CA GLN A 314 6.92 -7.47 31.17
C GLN A 314 7.36 -6.07 30.78
N LYS A 315 8.67 -5.79 30.93
CA LYS A 315 9.31 -4.54 30.50
C LYS A 315 10.35 -4.75 29.41
N GLY A 316 10.62 -3.68 28.67
CA GLY A 316 11.64 -3.59 27.65
C GLY A 316 11.26 -4.23 26.32
N LYS A 317 12.27 -4.47 25.48
CA LYS A 317 12.08 -5.00 24.12
C LYS A 317 11.33 -6.34 24.14
N ASN A 318 10.38 -6.48 23.23
CA ASN A 318 9.48 -7.63 23.08
C ASN A 318 8.59 -7.91 24.31
N ALA A 319 8.30 -6.90 25.14
CA ALA A 319 7.46 -7.08 26.32
C ALA A 319 6.10 -7.69 26.00
N GLN A 320 5.44 -7.22 24.93
CA GLN A 320 4.17 -7.78 24.48
C GLN A 320 4.27 -9.29 24.22
N HIS A 321 5.15 -9.71 23.31
CA HIS A 321 5.28 -11.12 22.94
C HIS A 321 5.59 -12.00 24.16
N LYS A 322 6.53 -11.57 25.01
CA LYS A 322 6.89 -12.29 26.23
C LYS A 322 5.72 -12.39 27.20
N ALA A 323 4.98 -11.30 27.38
CA ALA A 323 3.86 -11.26 28.31
C ALA A 323 2.69 -12.13 27.84
N CYS A 324 2.29 -11.98 26.58
CA CYS A 324 1.24 -12.80 25.96
C CYS A 324 1.60 -14.29 26.02
N LYS A 325 2.82 -14.65 25.60
CA LYS A 325 3.30 -16.03 25.65
C LYS A 325 3.19 -16.61 27.06
N TYR A 326 3.62 -15.87 28.07
CA TYR A 326 3.59 -16.34 29.46
C TYR A 326 2.17 -16.59 29.97
N ILE A 327 1.27 -15.62 29.81
CA ILE A 327 -0.12 -15.78 30.27
C ILE A 327 -0.84 -16.90 29.49
N PHE A 328 -0.59 -17.02 28.19
CA PHE A 328 -1.23 -18.05 27.37
C PHE A 328 -0.72 -19.45 27.70
N ASP A 329 0.59 -19.63 27.87
CA ASP A 329 1.17 -20.91 28.31
C ASP A 329 0.60 -21.31 29.69
N TRP A 330 0.45 -20.33 30.60
CA TRP A 330 -0.18 -20.56 31.90
C TRP A 330 -1.67 -20.91 31.79
N ALA A 331 -2.43 -20.22 30.94
CA ALA A 331 -3.85 -20.49 30.71
C ALA A 331 -4.07 -21.91 30.18
N VAL A 332 -3.28 -22.33 29.19
CA VAL A 332 -3.30 -23.69 28.63
C VAL A 332 -2.97 -24.72 29.71
N LYS A 333 -1.92 -24.48 30.50
CA LYS A 333 -1.52 -25.38 31.61
C LYS A 333 -2.63 -25.56 32.65
N ASN A 334 -3.44 -24.53 32.89
CA ASN A 334 -4.54 -24.56 33.84
C ASN A 334 -5.91 -24.87 33.20
N SER A 335 -5.93 -25.33 31.95
CA SER A 335 -7.16 -25.69 31.22
C SER A 335 -8.19 -24.55 31.11
N ILE A 336 -7.72 -23.31 31.10
CA ILE A 336 -8.57 -22.13 30.86
C ILE A 336 -8.86 -22.04 29.37
N LYS A 337 -10.14 -22.06 29.00
CA LYS A 337 -10.58 -21.87 27.61
C LYS A 337 -10.67 -20.38 27.31
N LEU A 338 -9.84 -19.91 26.38
CA LEU A 338 -9.83 -18.51 25.94
C LEU A 338 -11.10 -18.15 25.14
N SER A 339 -11.73 -19.13 24.51
CA SER A 339 -12.97 -18.97 23.75
C SER A 339 -14.25 -18.91 24.62
N ASP A 340 -14.14 -18.99 25.94
CA ASP A 340 -15.30 -18.90 26.84
C ASP A 340 -15.75 -17.44 26.95
N GLU A 341 -17.05 -17.18 26.86
CA GLU A 341 -17.62 -15.82 26.92
C GLU A 341 -17.27 -15.08 28.22
N LYS A 342 -16.97 -15.81 29.30
CA LYS A 342 -16.57 -15.25 30.60
C LYS A 342 -15.06 -15.01 30.71
N THR A 343 -14.26 -15.55 29.78
CA THR A 343 -12.81 -15.38 29.75
C THR A 343 -12.48 -14.16 28.91
N ARG A 344 -11.93 -13.14 29.56
CA ARG A 344 -11.48 -11.91 28.94
C ARG A 344 -9.96 -11.86 29.00
N VAL A 345 -9.35 -11.60 27.85
CA VAL A 345 -7.91 -11.34 27.74
C VAL A 345 -7.76 -9.90 27.30
N PHE A 346 -7.06 -9.09 28.08
CA PHE A 346 -6.85 -7.70 27.72
C PHE A 346 -5.52 -7.16 28.19
N ALA A 347 -5.07 -6.06 27.59
CA ALA A 347 -3.80 -5.45 27.94
C ALA A 347 -3.93 -3.97 28.29
N PHE A 348 -2.96 -3.53 29.10
CA PHE A 348 -2.67 -2.13 29.40
C PHE A 348 -1.16 -1.90 29.29
N TYR A 349 -0.78 -0.84 28.57
CA TYR A 349 0.62 -0.57 28.23
C TYR A 349 0.84 0.93 27.98
N ASN A 350 2.10 1.37 28.00
CA ASN A 350 2.48 2.75 27.69
C ASN A 350 2.80 2.92 26.20
N PHE A 351 1.77 3.22 25.40
CA PHE A 351 1.87 3.31 23.93
C PHE A 351 2.98 4.26 23.44
N GLU A 352 3.21 5.40 24.12
CA GLU A 352 4.25 6.39 23.77
C GLU A 352 5.69 5.89 23.92
N GLN A 353 5.85 4.75 24.59
CA GLN A 353 7.14 4.15 24.90
C GLN A 353 7.39 2.86 24.13
N ILE A 354 6.53 2.49 23.16
CA ILE A 354 6.79 1.36 22.26
C ILE A 354 8.20 1.50 21.67
N GLY A 355 8.97 0.41 21.66
CA GLY A 355 10.37 0.38 21.21
C GLY A 355 11.42 0.83 22.23
N LYS A 356 11.02 1.58 23.26
CA LYS A 356 11.95 2.17 24.23
C LYS A 356 12.24 1.21 25.40
N PRO A 357 13.38 1.37 26.11
CA PRO A 357 13.72 0.54 27.27
C PRO A 357 12.66 0.52 28.37
N ASP A 358 11.93 1.62 28.52
CA ASP A 358 10.90 1.80 29.55
C ASP A 358 9.50 1.36 29.09
N PHE A 359 9.39 0.75 27.89
CA PHE A 359 8.15 0.10 27.47
C PHE A 359 7.75 -0.96 28.50
N PHE A 360 6.49 -0.95 28.91
CA PHE A 360 5.91 -2.04 29.68
C PHE A 360 4.65 -2.52 28.98
N TYR A 361 4.37 -3.81 29.16
CA TYR A 361 3.16 -4.43 28.68
C TYR A 361 2.62 -5.32 29.78
N THR A 362 1.42 -5.00 30.26
CA THR A 362 0.70 -5.83 31.24
C THR A 362 -0.47 -6.50 30.54
N ILE A 363 -0.46 -7.83 30.54
CA ILE A 363 -1.59 -8.63 30.07
C ILE A 363 -2.37 -9.14 31.27
N TYR A 364 -3.68 -9.13 31.14
CA TYR A 364 -4.66 -9.60 32.10
C TYR A 364 -5.46 -10.74 31.49
N LEU A 365 -5.77 -11.73 32.31
CA LEU A 365 -6.68 -12.83 32.01
C LEU A 365 -7.70 -12.90 33.14
N SER A 366 -9.00 -12.81 32.82
CA SER A 366 -10.04 -13.02 33.82
C SER A 366 -10.07 -14.49 34.24
N ILE A 367 -10.28 -14.72 35.53
CA ILE A 367 -10.34 -16.04 36.15
C ILE A 367 -11.49 -16.10 37.15
N ASP A 368 -11.90 -17.32 37.52
CA ASP A 368 -12.83 -17.52 38.62
C ASP A 368 -12.23 -16.95 39.93
N GLU A 369 -13.08 -16.29 40.72
CA GLU A 369 -12.66 -15.67 41.99
C GLU A 369 -12.05 -16.69 42.97
N ASN A 370 -12.46 -17.96 42.90
CA ASN A 370 -12.02 -19.04 43.77
C ASN A 370 -10.78 -19.78 43.22
N MET A 371 -10.36 -19.50 41.98
CA MET A 371 -9.20 -20.13 41.37
C MET A 371 -7.91 -19.74 42.11
N SER A 372 -7.14 -20.73 42.55
CA SER A 372 -5.84 -20.51 43.18
C SER A 372 -4.76 -20.26 42.12
N VAL A 373 -3.93 -19.24 42.33
CA VAL A 373 -2.81 -18.89 41.44
C VAL A 373 -1.51 -19.21 42.16
N ASN A 374 -0.92 -20.36 41.81
CA ASN A 374 0.34 -20.85 42.38
C ASN A 374 1.51 -20.57 41.43
N ASP A 375 1.73 -19.29 41.13
CA ASP A 375 2.84 -18.82 40.30
C ASP A 375 3.32 -17.47 40.86
N GLU A 376 4.59 -17.40 41.25
CA GLU A 376 5.18 -16.22 41.91
C GLU A 376 5.29 -14.99 40.98
N ASN A 377 5.27 -15.22 39.67
CA ASN A 377 5.37 -14.14 38.68
C ASN A 377 4.01 -13.54 38.34
N LEU A 378 2.93 -14.26 38.67
CA LEU A 378 1.58 -13.85 38.37
C LEU A 378 0.95 -13.15 39.56
N ARG A 379 0.28 -12.02 39.28
CA ARG A 379 -0.45 -11.28 40.30
C ARG A 379 -1.95 -11.50 40.12
N LYS A 380 -2.57 -12.15 41.10
CA LYS A 380 -4.05 -12.18 41.23
C LYS A 380 -4.51 -10.86 41.83
N SER A 381 -5.49 -10.20 41.22
CA SER A 381 -6.05 -8.94 41.70
C SER A 381 -7.49 -8.74 41.21
N ILE A 382 -8.15 -7.71 41.72
CA ILE A 382 -9.45 -7.26 41.20
C ILE A 382 -9.16 -6.14 40.20
N PHE A 383 -9.66 -6.29 38.98
CA PHE A 383 -9.75 -5.19 38.02
C PHE A 383 -11.10 -4.50 38.25
N ASP A 384 -11.08 -3.22 38.63
CA ASP A 384 -12.29 -2.52 39.11
C ASP A 384 -13.34 -2.29 38.02
N GLY A 385 -12.93 -2.23 36.74
CA GLY A 385 -13.82 -1.83 35.66
C GLY A 385 -14.29 -0.38 35.81
N GLY A 386 -15.37 0.00 35.13
CA GLY A 386 -15.87 1.36 35.10
C GLY A 386 -16.65 1.70 33.82
N LEU A 387 -16.87 2.99 33.57
CA LEU A 387 -17.52 3.46 32.35
C LEU A 387 -16.48 3.62 31.22
N TYR A 388 -16.79 3.03 30.08
CA TYR A 388 -15.95 3.06 28.88
C TYR A 388 -16.79 3.41 27.66
N LEU A 389 -16.15 3.99 26.65
CA LEU A 389 -16.57 3.79 25.27
C LEU A 389 -15.83 2.58 24.74
N LYS A 390 -16.54 1.69 24.05
CA LYS A 390 -15.90 0.58 23.34
C LYS A 390 -16.09 0.67 21.85
N ARG A 391 -15.13 0.10 21.12
CA ARG A 391 -15.19 -0.06 19.68
C ARG A 391 -14.44 -1.31 19.21
N ASN A 392 -14.95 -1.98 18.18
CA ASN A 392 -14.38 -3.20 17.60
C ASN A 392 -13.43 -2.88 16.45
N VAL A 393 -12.23 -3.46 16.44
CA VAL A 393 -11.19 -3.18 15.46
C VAL A 393 -10.48 -4.49 15.10
N LYS A 394 -9.89 -4.57 13.92
CA LYS A 394 -8.89 -5.62 13.63
C LYS A 394 -7.53 -5.20 14.16
N TYR A 395 -6.77 -6.15 14.69
CA TYR A 395 -5.46 -5.90 15.30
C TYR A 395 -4.50 -5.13 14.39
N LYS A 396 -4.51 -5.39 13.06
CA LYS A 396 -3.71 -4.63 12.09
C LYS A 396 -3.97 -3.12 12.05
N ASN A 397 -5.14 -2.68 12.48
CA ASN A 397 -5.54 -1.27 12.54
C ASN A 397 -5.51 -0.71 13.98
N ASN A 398 -5.03 -1.48 14.95
CA ASN A 398 -5.16 -1.19 16.37
C ASN A 398 -4.53 0.15 16.77
N ALA A 399 -3.24 0.33 16.48
CA ALA A 399 -2.51 1.54 16.86
C ALA A 399 -3.19 2.80 16.30
N TYR A 400 -3.55 2.77 15.02
CA TYR A 400 -4.26 3.86 14.37
C TYR A 400 -5.61 4.14 15.02
N SER A 401 -6.40 3.09 15.26
CA SER A 401 -7.72 3.24 15.88
C SER A 401 -7.61 3.84 17.29
N TRP A 402 -6.56 3.55 18.07
CA TRP A 402 -6.35 4.19 19.36
C TRP A 402 -6.11 5.71 19.23
N PHE A 403 -5.28 6.15 18.28
CA PHE A 403 -5.05 7.58 18.03
C PHE A 403 -6.35 8.30 17.66
N ASP A 404 -7.17 7.69 16.78
CA ASP A 404 -8.47 8.23 16.44
C ASP A 404 -9.43 8.24 17.65
N PHE A 405 -9.40 7.22 18.51
CA PHE A 405 -10.25 7.15 19.71
C PHE A 405 -9.95 8.26 20.70
N ILE A 406 -8.66 8.50 20.96
CA ILE A 406 -8.20 9.57 21.83
C ILE A 406 -8.69 10.91 21.28
N ASN A 407 -8.47 11.17 19.98
CA ASN A 407 -8.92 12.39 19.33
C ASN A 407 -10.46 12.58 19.37
N SER A 408 -11.22 11.49 19.22
CA SER A 408 -12.69 11.49 19.32
C SER A 408 -13.15 11.95 20.70
N VAL A 409 -12.57 11.39 21.77
CA VAL A 409 -12.88 11.77 23.15
C VAL A 409 -12.41 13.19 23.48
N GLU A 410 -11.22 13.61 23.04
CA GLU A 410 -10.71 14.97 23.25
C GLU A 410 -11.59 16.05 22.62
N LYS A 411 -12.20 15.76 21.47
CA LYS A 411 -13.09 16.68 20.76
C LYS A 411 -14.55 16.56 21.19
N SER A 412 -14.88 15.54 21.99
CA SER A 412 -16.24 15.30 22.46
C SER A 412 -16.72 16.40 23.39
N ARG A 413 -17.98 16.81 23.24
CA ARG A 413 -18.66 17.68 24.21
C ARG A 413 -19.36 16.90 25.32
N LYS A 414 -19.49 15.57 25.17
CA LYS A 414 -20.19 14.69 26.12
C LYS A 414 -19.23 13.98 27.07
N TYR A 415 -18.01 13.71 26.62
CA TYR A 415 -17.06 12.85 27.32
C TYR A 415 -15.75 13.57 27.64
N SER A 416 -15.15 13.14 28.73
CA SER A 416 -13.76 13.40 29.11
C SER A 416 -13.09 12.08 29.46
N PHE A 417 -11.76 12.06 29.60
CA PHE A 417 -11.05 10.84 30.00
C PHE A 417 -11.40 10.42 31.42
N GLY A 418 -11.77 9.15 31.58
CA GLY A 418 -12.07 8.52 32.86
C GLY A 418 -10.79 8.17 33.62
N ARG A 419 -10.94 7.90 34.92
CA ARG A 419 -9.82 7.57 35.84
C ARG A 419 -9.31 6.12 35.74
N HIS A 420 -9.99 5.26 34.97
CA HIS A 420 -9.69 3.84 34.88
C HIS A 420 -8.60 3.59 33.83
N GLN A 421 -7.95 2.42 33.87
CA GLN A 421 -7.03 2.02 32.80
C GLN A 421 -7.82 1.73 31.52
N PHE A 422 -7.26 2.09 30.36
CA PHE A 422 -7.80 1.60 29.09
C PHE A 422 -7.61 0.09 28.99
N MET A 423 -8.46 -0.56 28.18
CA MET A 423 -8.35 -1.99 27.93
C MET A 423 -8.28 -2.23 26.43
N GLU A 424 -7.24 -2.94 26.00
CA GLU A 424 -7.22 -3.57 24.69
C GLU A 424 -7.58 -5.04 24.84
N GLU A 425 -8.83 -5.39 24.57
CA GLU A 425 -9.33 -6.76 24.71
C GLU A 425 -9.14 -7.55 23.42
N TYR A 426 -8.61 -8.77 23.55
CA TYR A 426 -8.35 -9.69 22.44
C TYR A 426 -9.46 -10.74 22.37
N LEU A 427 -10.18 -10.79 21.26
CA LEU A 427 -11.19 -11.82 20.99
C LEU A 427 -10.51 -13.01 20.32
N ILE A 428 -10.03 -13.95 21.14
CA ILE A 428 -9.20 -15.07 20.68
C ILE A 428 -9.77 -16.42 21.12
N ASP A 429 -9.78 -17.38 20.21
CA ASP A 429 -10.12 -18.78 20.49
C ASP A 429 -8.88 -19.65 20.76
N ARG A 430 -7.69 -19.10 20.45
CA ARG A 430 -6.37 -19.74 20.51
C ARG A 430 -5.36 -18.82 21.18
N PRO A 431 -4.26 -19.36 21.72
CA PRO A 431 -3.21 -18.60 22.40
C PRO A 431 -2.31 -17.81 21.43
N GLU A 432 -2.90 -17.08 20.49
CA GLU A 432 -2.21 -16.35 19.44
C GLU A 432 -2.95 -15.06 19.11
N ILE A 433 -2.19 -13.98 18.90
CA ILE A 433 -2.70 -12.71 18.37
C ILE A 433 -1.99 -12.47 17.05
N ASN A 434 -2.75 -12.25 15.99
CA ASN A 434 -2.26 -11.94 14.64
C ASN A 434 -3.00 -10.73 14.07
N ASN A 435 -2.59 -10.28 12.87
CA ASN A 435 -3.14 -9.09 12.23
C ASN A 435 -4.66 -9.13 11.94
N GLU A 436 -5.24 -10.33 11.86
CA GLU A 436 -6.67 -10.54 11.63
C GLU A 436 -7.46 -10.75 12.93
N THR A 437 -6.80 -10.79 14.08
CA THR A 437 -7.46 -10.92 15.39
C THR A 437 -8.40 -9.74 15.62
N GLU A 438 -9.64 -10.03 15.99
CA GLU A 438 -10.59 -9.03 16.42
C GLU A 438 -10.23 -8.55 17.83
N ILE A 439 -10.26 -7.24 18.02
CA ILE A 439 -9.99 -6.60 19.29
C ILE A 439 -11.11 -5.62 19.64
N VAL A 440 -11.28 -5.40 20.94
CA VAL A 440 -12.19 -4.39 21.46
C VAL A 440 -11.39 -3.38 22.27
N GLN A 441 -11.31 -2.16 21.77
CA GLN A 441 -10.69 -1.05 22.46
C GLN A 441 -11.71 -0.47 23.44
N HIS A 442 -11.34 -0.34 24.72
CA HIS A 442 -12.14 0.28 25.75
C HIS A 442 -11.44 1.54 26.25
N MET A 443 -11.95 2.70 25.84
CA MET A 443 -11.49 4.02 26.28
C MET A 443 -12.21 4.42 27.57
N PRO A 444 -11.50 4.61 28.70
CA PRO A 444 -12.12 5.01 29.95
C PRO A 444 -12.65 6.43 29.81
N ILE A 445 -13.91 6.66 30.18
CA ILE A 445 -14.57 7.96 30.06
C ILE A 445 -15.24 8.42 31.34
N ALA A 446 -15.44 9.73 31.46
CA ALA A 446 -16.36 10.37 32.38
C ALA A 446 -17.31 11.28 31.59
N ILE A 447 -18.57 11.34 32.00
CA ILE A 447 -19.57 12.21 31.38
C ILE A 447 -19.37 13.63 31.90
N VAL A 448 -19.27 14.60 30.98
CA VAL A 448 -19.01 16.02 31.24
C VAL A 448 -20.29 16.76 31.61
#